data_AF-A0A151K0D4-F1
#
_entry.id   AF-A0A151K0D4-F1
#
_cell.length_a   1.000
_cell.length_b   1.000
_cell.length_c   1.000
_cell.angle_alpha   90.00
_cell.angle_beta   90.00
_cell.angle_gamma   90.00
#
_symmetry.space_group_name_H-M   'P 1'
#
loop_
_entity.id
_entity.type
_entity.pdbx_description
1 polymer ?
#
loop_
_entity_poly.entity_id
_entity_poly.type
_entity_poly.pdbx_seq_one_letter_code
_entity_poly.pdbx_strand_id
1 'polypeptide(L)'
;MLNILLFIVLTWNLSIPHVNGIVGYDCGSTQLNITTLSLLNVESCNIPLTQPQIEKTYIQLLQLSKFESIETIQCKVSINRLIYYCGMHSHISTVMNAQAEYILEVTADQCKRMHLTGTFSIDTNNHIYGLKINQTTMRPTTFAGSANSDGRCSGAQYSDPYGTWDNVVVQGTTTITLLSYQAAINLETNQIRLKSGTTCLYTDTTCMDIDGGHTFWKTLPTDHCKFNHYDVLYEGYANRMVDAFYEHPQIVYSLSTQDVTFALTRTGEELVCGYTLIKTEHPKLLILETKKGESFAVKHRLSTENLDIFTYINSKFIYVEKHIRSQMNLLYNDVLKQRCNLEQQVLKGALSLAIDSPDEFAYQIMKGPGYMAVISGEVVHIIKCTPVDVKIQHVKECYLELPVQKNNETYFLSPRTHILIKTGTQISCNRITPPMFFLNDGWYRMTPTPEHSLPPTIMKPMTKPTWHYTNPGSLAASGIYSDADLENLRDHIMFPAEKGEY
;
A
#
# COMPACT_ATOMS: atom_id res chain seq x y z
N MET A 1 -52.60 -58.27 -30.68
CA MET A 1 -51.20 -58.74 -30.70
C MET A 1 -50.70 -58.85 -32.14
N LEU A 2 -50.49 -57.72 -32.82
CA LEU A 2 -49.90 -57.70 -34.17
C LEU A 2 -48.96 -56.48 -34.35
N ASN A 3 -49.17 -55.41 -33.57
CA ASN A 3 -48.32 -54.22 -33.57
C ASN A 3 -47.03 -54.31 -32.73
N ILE A 4 -46.85 -55.33 -31.88
CA ILE A 4 -45.62 -55.47 -31.08
C ILE A 4 -44.53 -56.23 -31.85
N LEU A 5 -44.90 -57.17 -32.74
CA LEU A 5 -43.92 -57.90 -33.56
C LEU A 5 -43.30 -57.02 -34.66
N LEU A 6 -44.04 -56.03 -35.19
CA LEU A 6 -43.53 -55.16 -36.25
C LEU A 6 -42.43 -54.20 -35.73
N PHE A 7 -42.55 -53.76 -34.47
CA PHE A 7 -41.57 -52.85 -33.86
C PHE A 7 -40.24 -53.54 -33.57
N ILE A 8 -40.25 -54.82 -33.17
CA ILE A 8 -39.03 -55.59 -32.85
C ILE A 8 -38.22 -55.89 -34.12
N VAL A 9 -38.87 -56.12 -35.26
CA VAL A 9 -38.20 -56.39 -36.55
C VAL A 9 -37.61 -55.12 -37.17
N LEU A 10 -38.22 -53.94 -36.92
CA LEU A 10 -37.68 -52.65 -37.37
C LEU A 10 -36.52 -52.13 -36.51
N THR A 11 -36.45 -52.49 -35.22
CA THR A 11 -35.33 -52.09 -34.35
C THR A 11 -34.09 -52.97 -34.46
N TRP A 12 -34.17 -54.15 -35.11
CA TRP A 12 -33.01 -55.03 -35.32
C TRP A 12 -32.22 -54.77 -36.61
N ASN A 13 -32.70 -53.91 -37.50
CA ASN A 13 -32.01 -53.55 -38.76
C ASN A 13 -31.14 -52.28 -38.66
N LEU A 14 -30.97 -51.70 -37.47
CA LEU A 14 -30.18 -50.46 -37.25
C LEU A 14 -28.86 -50.67 -36.49
N SER A 15 -28.48 -51.91 -36.24
CA SER A 15 -27.20 -52.24 -35.61
C SER A 15 -26.28 -52.96 -36.59
N ILE A 16 -26.06 -52.36 -37.76
CA ILE A 16 -24.85 -52.68 -38.53
C ILE A 16 -23.72 -52.01 -37.73
N PRO A 17 -22.77 -52.76 -37.14
CA PRO A 17 -21.58 -52.13 -36.59
C PRO A 17 -20.93 -51.38 -37.75
N HIS A 18 -20.90 -50.05 -37.67
CA HIS A 18 -20.01 -49.27 -38.50
C HIS A 18 -18.63 -49.88 -38.29
N VAL A 19 -18.12 -50.57 -39.32
CA VAL A 19 -16.71 -50.92 -39.36
C VAL A 19 -16.00 -49.59 -39.41
N ASN A 20 -15.47 -49.14 -38.27
CA ASN A 20 -14.72 -47.91 -38.15
C ASN A 20 -13.56 -47.98 -39.15
N GLY A 21 -13.72 -47.30 -40.29
CA GLY A 21 -12.63 -47.07 -41.23
C GLY A 21 -11.56 -46.23 -40.53
N ILE A 22 -10.29 -46.51 -40.80
CA ILE A 22 -9.22 -45.60 -40.40
C ILE A 22 -9.27 -44.43 -41.39
N VAL A 23 -9.10 -43.21 -40.89
CA VAL A 23 -8.98 -42.04 -41.77
C VAL A 23 -7.54 -41.91 -42.25
N GLY A 24 -7.34 -42.01 -43.56
CA GLY A 24 -6.10 -41.67 -44.25
C GLY A 24 -6.23 -40.34 -44.99
N TYR A 25 -5.11 -39.72 -45.33
CA TYR A 25 -5.08 -38.43 -46.03
C TYR A 25 -4.48 -38.56 -47.43
N ASP A 26 -5.28 -38.23 -48.44
CA ASP A 26 -4.89 -38.24 -49.85
C ASP A 26 -4.40 -36.85 -50.27
N CYS A 27 -3.12 -36.77 -50.62
CA CYS A 27 -2.47 -35.54 -51.06
C CYS A 27 -2.39 -35.41 -52.60
N GLY A 28 -2.95 -36.37 -53.36
CA GLY A 28 -2.97 -36.38 -54.83
C GLY A 28 -4.16 -35.66 -55.47
N SER A 29 -5.02 -35.00 -54.68
CA SER A 29 -6.22 -34.32 -55.18
C SER A 29 -5.87 -33.05 -55.98
N THR A 30 -6.74 -32.63 -56.90
CA THR A 30 -6.51 -31.46 -57.77
C THR A 30 -6.74 -30.11 -57.08
N GLN A 31 -7.35 -30.08 -55.88
CA GLN A 31 -7.61 -28.87 -55.11
C GLN A 31 -6.64 -28.79 -53.93
N LEU A 32 -5.47 -28.19 -54.13
CA LEU A 32 -4.44 -28.08 -53.10
C LEU A 32 -4.52 -26.73 -52.39
N ASN A 33 -4.70 -26.74 -51.07
CA ASN A 33 -4.50 -25.56 -50.23
C ASN A 33 -3.04 -25.55 -49.75
N ILE A 34 -2.26 -24.59 -50.24
CA ILE A 34 -0.82 -24.53 -50.06
C ILE A 34 -0.44 -23.32 -49.22
N THR A 35 0.30 -23.55 -48.13
CA THR A 35 0.93 -22.52 -47.31
C THR A 35 2.44 -22.61 -47.47
N THR A 36 3.12 -21.49 -47.75
CA THR A 36 4.58 -21.47 -47.93
C THR A 36 5.26 -20.83 -46.73
N LEU A 37 6.28 -21.49 -46.18
CA LEU A 37 7.07 -21.01 -45.06
C LEU A 37 8.55 -20.92 -45.45
N SER A 38 9.27 -19.97 -44.86
CA SER A 38 10.73 -19.85 -45.02
C SER A 38 11.45 -20.91 -44.19
N LEU A 39 12.52 -21.49 -44.75
CA LEU A 39 13.41 -22.42 -44.04
C LEU A 39 14.63 -21.73 -43.40
N LEU A 40 14.76 -20.41 -43.55
CA LEU A 40 15.99 -19.70 -43.17
C LEU A 40 16.02 -19.35 -41.69
N ASN A 41 14.95 -18.75 -41.16
CA ASN A 41 14.95 -18.17 -39.82
C ASN A 41 13.58 -18.27 -39.14
N VAL A 42 13.61 -18.32 -37.80
CA VAL A 42 12.43 -18.11 -36.94
C VAL A 42 12.54 -16.73 -36.31
N GLU A 43 11.46 -15.96 -36.32
CA GLU A 43 11.44 -14.60 -35.77
C GLU A 43 11.83 -14.54 -34.28
N SER A 44 12.37 -13.40 -33.87
CA SER A 44 12.72 -13.12 -32.47
C SER A 44 11.49 -12.78 -31.63
N CYS A 45 11.53 -13.14 -30.34
CA CYS A 45 10.50 -12.77 -29.38
C CYS A 45 10.48 -11.26 -29.11
N ASN A 46 9.62 -10.53 -29.81
CA ASN A 46 9.35 -9.10 -29.58
C ASN A 46 8.17 -8.93 -28.62
N ILE A 47 8.43 -9.11 -27.34
CA ILE A 47 7.47 -8.76 -26.29
C ILE A 47 7.86 -7.37 -25.77
N PRO A 48 7.00 -6.35 -25.89
CA PRO A 48 7.29 -5.02 -25.36
C PRO A 48 7.53 -5.13 -23.86
N LEU A 49 8.77 -4.90 -23.44
CA LEU A 49 9.16 -4.87 -22.04
C LEU A 49 8.85 -3.48 -21.48
N THR A 50 7.66 -3.30 -20.92
CA THR A 50 7.40 -2.17 -20.03
C THR A 50 7.95 -2.52 -18.65
N GLN A 51 9.26 -2.44 -18.46
CA GLN A 51 9.78 -2.39 -17.10
C GLN A 51 9.48 -1.00 -16.51
N PRO A 52 8.95 -0.91 -15.29
CA PRO A 52 8.72 0.39 -14.67
C PRO A 52 10.06 1.10 -14.52
N GLN A 53 10.18 2.31 -15.03
CA GLN A 53 11.37 3.15 -14.80
C GLN A 53 11.33 3.61 -13.36
N ILE A 54 12.30 3.14 -12.57
CA ILE A 54 12.46 3.50 -11.15
C ILE A 54 13.59 4.51 -11.05
N GLU A 55 13.26 5.73 -10.63
CA GLU A 55 14.20 6.82 -10.40
C GLU A 55 14.23 7.16 -8.90
N LYS A 56 15.42 7.43 -8.34
CA LYS A 56 15.52 7.92 -6.96
C LYS A 56 15.33 9.44 -6.96
N THR A 57 14.31 9.91 -6.26
CA THR A 57 13.97 11.34 -6.16
C THR A 57 13.95 11.75 -4.69
N TYR A 58 14.45 12.95 -4.38
CA TYR A 58 14.42 13.50 -3.04
C TYR A 58 13.07 14.18 -2.79
N ILE A 59 12.40 13.82 -1.71
CA ILE A 59 11.04 14.28 -1.43
C ILE A 59 10.86 14.68 0.03
N GLN A 60 9.85 15.52 0.28
CA GLN A 60 9.18 15.62 1.58
C GLN A 60 7.78 15.02 1.48
N LEU A 61 7.47 14.08 2.36
CA LEU A 61 6.12 13.57 2.57
C LEU A 61 5.47 14.39 3.67
N LEU A 62 4.43 15.13 3.28
CA LEU A 62 3.70 16.06 4.13
C LEU A 62 2.35 15.47 4.50
N GLN A 63 1.89 15.80 5.71
CA GLN A 63 0.55 15.53 6.19
C GLN A 63 -0.14 16.85 6.56
N LEU A 64 -1.39 17.03 6.13
CA LEU A 64 -2.20 18.14 6.61
C LEU A 64 -2.46 18.01 8.11
N SER A 65 -1.97 18.98 8.89
CA SER A 65 -2.19 19.07 10.33
C SER A 65 -3.51 19.78 10.61
N LYS A 66 -4.24 19.27 11.61
CA LYS A 66 -5.46 19.91 12.11
C LYS A 66 -5.18 20.67 13.40
N PHE A 67 -4.22 20.15 14.17
CA PHE A 67 -3.82 20.70 15.45
C PHE A 67 -2.40 21.22 15.38
N GLU A 68 -2.14 22.35 16.02
CA GLU A 68 -0.81 22.91 16.22
C GLU A 68 -0.55 23.05 17.73
N SER A 69 0.71 22.99 18.14
CA SER A 69 1.09 23.13 19.55
C SER A 69 1.59 24.54 19.84
N ILE A 70 1.08 25.17 20.90
CA ILE A 70 1.49 26.51 21.29
C ILE A 70 1.84 26.61 22.76
N GLU A 71 2.89 27.37 23.06
CA GLU A 71 3.31 27.64 24.42
C GLU A 71 2.30 28.55 25.11
N THR A 72 1.85 28.10 26.28
CA THR A 72 0.90 28.81 27.12
C THR A 72 1.49 29.04 28.49
N ILE A 73 1.25 30.23 29.03
CA ILE A 73 1.59 30.58 30.41
C ILE A 73 0.30 30.80 31.18
N GLN A 74 0.24 30.27 32.39
CA GLN A 74 -0.90 30.42 33.28
C GLN A 74 -0.44 30.96 34.63
N CYS A 75 -1.23 31.89 35.18
CA CYS A 75 -1.01 32.51 36.47
C CYS A 75 -2.29 32.51 37.28
N LYS A 76 -2.22 32.02 38.51
CA LYS A 76 -3.32 32.10 39.48
C LYS A 76 -2.81 32.78 40.74
N VAL A 77 -3.47 33.85 41.15
CA VAL A 77 -3.19 34.55 42.41
C VAL A 77 -4.45 34.47 43.26
N SER A 78 -4.38 33.70 44.34
CA SER A 78 -5.44 33.63 45.35
C SER A 78 -5.05 34.44 46.57
N ILE A 79 -5.95 35.28 47.04
CA ILE A 79 -5.80 36.09 48.24
C ILE A 79 -6.80 35.57 49.27
N ASN A 80 -6.29 35.15 50.43
CA ASN A 80 -7.09 34.90 51.62
C ASN A 80 -6.74 35.96 52.65
N ARG A 81 -7.66 36.89 52.93
CA ARG A 81 -7.42 38.04 53.80
C ARG A 81 -8.32 38.07 55.02
N LEU A 82 -7.82 38.73 56.05
CA LEU A 82 -8.51 39.02 57.29
C LEU A 82 -8.31 40.49 57.66
N ILE A 83 -9.41 41.19 57.96
CA ILE A 83 -9.43 42.63 58.27
C ILE A 83 -9.79 42.84 59.74
N TYR A 84 -9.02 43.69 60.41
CA TYR A 84 -9.32 44.20 61.76
C TYR A 84 -9.38 45.72 61.74
N TYR A 85 -10.36 46.31 62.41
CA TYR A 85 -10.37 47.75 62.68
C TYR A 85 -9.39 48.09 63.79
N CYS A 86 -8.50 49.06 63.55
CA CYS A 86 -7.50 49.52 64.51
C CYS A 86 -7.99 50.77 65.25
N GLY A 87 -8.64 50.58 66.39
CA GLY A 87 -9.22 51.64 67.20
C GLY A 87 -8.21 52.41 68.06
N MET A 88 -8.73 53.41 68.78
CA MET A 88 -7.97 54.18 69.77
C MET A 88 -7.28 53.23 70.78
N HIS A 89 -6.06 53.56 71.21
CA HIS A 89 -5.22 52.69 72.06
C HIS A 89 -4.89 51.31 71.48
N SER A 90 -4.92 51.14 70.15
CA SER A 90 -4.64 49.86 69.47
C SER A 90 -5.63 48.73 69.78
N HIS A 91 -6.88 49.07 70.14
CA HIS A 91 -7.95 48.09 70.27
C HIS A 91 -8.32 47.52 68.89
N ILE A 92 -8.31 46.19 68.75
CA ILE A 92 -8.79 45.52 67.54
C ILE A 92 -10.28 45.18 67.66
N SER A 93 -11.03 45.38 66.58
CA SER A 93 -12.43 44.96 66.48
C SER A 93 -12.76 44.42 65.10
N THR A 94 -13.83 43.62 65.02
CA THR A 94 -14.26 43.01 63.76
C THR A 94 -14.98 44.01 62.87
N VAL A 95 -14.89 43.80 61.55
CA VAL A 95 -15.61 44.57 60.54
C VAL A 95 -16.50 43.64 59.70
N MET A 96 -17.51 44.19 59.03
CA MET A 96 -18.28 43.40 58.07
C MET A 96 -17.37 42.94 56.92
N ASN A 97 -17.58 41.71 56.44
CA ASN A 97 -16.75 41.04 55.42
C ASN A 97 -15.25 41.01 55.79
N ALA A 98 -14.93 40.88 57.09
CA ALA A 98 -13.56 40.85 57.59
C ALA A 98 -12.71 39.75 56.93
N GLN A 99 -13.28 38.54 56.77
CA GLN A 99 -12.61 37.43 56.11
C GLN A 99 -13.15 37.25 54.69
N ALA A 100 -12.27 37.15 53.71
CA ALA A 100 -12.63 36.84 52.32
C ALA A 100 -11.50 36.06 51.64
N GLU A 101 -11.89 35.14 50.77
CA GLU A 101 -10.98 34.45 49.84
C GLU A 101 -11.45 34.70 48.40
N TYR A 102 -10.55 35.15 47.55
CA TYR A 102 -10.85 35.44 46.15
C TYR A 102 -9.63 35.29 45.26
N ILE A 103 -9.90 35.06 43.97
CA ILE A 103 -8.87 35.06 42.92
C ILE A 103 -8.71 36.49 42.42
N LEU A 104 -7.48 36.99 42.46
CA LEU A 104 -7.14 38.28 41.91
C LEU A 104 -7.01 38.17 40.39
N GLU A 105 -7.64 39.09 39.67
CA GLU A 105 -7.50 39.20 38.22
C GLU A 105 -6.05 39.59 37.87
N VAL A 106 -5.40 38.74 37.06
CA VAL A 106 -4.01 38.94 36.63
C VAL A 106 -3.99 39.34 35.17
N THR A 107 -3.35 40.45 34.85
CA THR A 107 -3.14 40.87 33.45
C THR A 107 -2.04 40.06 32.77
N ALA A 108 -2.05 40.01 31.43
CA ALA A 108 -1.04 39.32 30.64
C ALA A 108 0.40 39.80 30.98
N ASP A 109 0.59 41.10 31.20
CA ASP A 109 1.91 41.65 31.50
C ASP A 109 2.37 41.39 32.93
N GLN A 110 1.44 41.34 33.90
CA GLN A 110 1.75 40.85 35.25
C GLN A 110 2.16 39.38 35.21
N CYS A 111 1.41 38.54 34.48
CA CYS A 111 1.74 37.13 34.34
C CYS A 111 3.10 36.91 33.67
N LYS A 112 3.36 37.59 32.55
CA LYS A 112 4.68 37.56 31.88
C LYS A 112 5.81 37.99 32.81
N ARG A 113 5.62 39.08 33.58
CA ARG A 113 6.64 39.52 34.55
C ARG A 113 6.89 38.49 35.63
N MET A 114 5.84 37.85 36.16
CA MET A 114 6.00 36.76 37.13
C MET A 114 6.81 35.59 36.55
N HIS A 115 6.54 35.20 35.30
CA HIS A 115 7.28 34.13 34.61
C HIS A 115 8.73 34.51 34.28
N LEU A 116 8.99 35.76 33.88
CA LEU A 116 10.32 36.21 33.45
C LEU A 116 11.25 36.60 34.62
N THR A 117 10.70 37.29 35.62
CA THR A 117 11.49 37.89 36.72
C THR A 117 11.35 37.14 38.03
N GLY A 118 10.35 36.26 38.16
CA GLY A 118 10.03 35.60 39.42
C GLY A 118 9.49 36.55 40.49
N THR A 119 8.92 37.69 40.10
CA THR A 119 8.43 38.74 41.02
C THR A 119 6.97 39.10 40.77
N PHE A 120 6.24 39.36 41.85
CA PHE A 120 4.87 39.85 41.83
C PHE A 120 4.71 41.05 42.77
N SER A 121 4.23 42.18 42.24
CA SER A 121 3.93 43.38 43.03
C SER A 121 2.44 43.39 43.38
N ILE A 122 2.12 43.35 44.67
CA ILE A 122 0.75 43.46 45.18
C ILE A 122 0.33 44.94 45.21
N ASP A 123 1.26 45.80 45.62
CA ASP A 123 1.16 47.26 45.58
C ASP A 123 2.55 47.86 45.32
N THR A 124 2.71 49.18 45.47
CA THR A 124 4.00 49.87 45.22
C THR A 124 5.11 49.49 46.20
N ASN A 125 4.77 48.99 47.39
CA ASN A 125 5.70 48.70 48.48
C ASN A 125 5.84 47.19 48.75
N ASN A 126 4.82 46.40 48.43
CA ASN A 126 4.76 44.97 48.70
C ASN A 126 5.09 44.13 47.46
N HIS A 127 6.27 43.52 47.49
CA HIS A 127 6.79 42.66 46.42
C HIS A 127 7.03 41.25 46.95
N ILE A 128 6.55 40.25 46.21
CA ILE A 128 6.86 38.84 46.43
C ILE A 128 7.93 38.42 45.43
N TYR A 129 9.03 37.88 45.93
CA TYR A 129 10.18 37.42 45.13
C TYR A 129 10.33 35.90 45.18
N GLY A 130 11.09 35.37 44.22
CA GLY A 130 11.48 33.95 44.18
C GLY A 130 10.37 33.03 43.70
N LEU A 131 9.45 33.54 42.88
CA LEU A 131 8.46 32.72 42.20
C LEU A 131 9.14 31.84 41.15
N LYS A 132 8.74 30.57 41.08
CA LYS A 132 9.25 29.61 40.10
C LYS A 132 8.11 29.09 39.23
N ILE A 133 8.43 28.80 37.97
CA ILE A 133 7.51 28.18 37.01
C ILE A 133 7.20 26.75 37.47
N ASN A 134 5.97 26.30 37.25
CA ASN A 134 5.44 25.01 37.66
C ASN A 134 5.46 24.78 39.18
N GLN A 135 5.31 25.86 39.95
CA GLN A 135 5.28 25.81 41.41
C GLN A 135 4.19 26.72 41.99
N THR A 136 3.63 26.31 43.12
CA THR A 136 2.78 27.14 43.98
C THR A 136 3.59 27.71 45.13
N THR A 137 3.57 29.04 45.27
CA THR A 137 4.24 29.78 46.34
C THR A 137 3.21 30.45 47.23
N MET A 138 3.30 30.24 48.54
CA MET A 138 2.44 30.88 49.54
C MET A 138 3.27 31.82 50.42
N ARG A 139 2.78 33.04 50.63
CA ARG A 139 3.44 34.05 51.48
C ARG A 139 2.43 34.79 52.37
N PRO A 140 2.69 34.90 53.69
CA PRO A 140 1.99 35.86 54.53
C PRO A 140 2.20 37.27 53.99
N THR A 141 1.14 38.05 53.89
CA THR A 141 1.16 39.40 53.33
C THR A 141 0.37 40.34 54.24
N THR A 142 0.93 41.52 54.51
CA THR A 142 0.19 42.64 55.09
C THR A 142 -0.22 43.56 53.95
N PHE A 143 -1.50 43.61 53.65
CA PHE A 143 -2.05 44.35 52.50
C PHE A 143 -2.30 45.83 52.84
N ALA A 144 -2.58 46.15 54.10
CA ALA A 144 -2.77 47.52 54.58
C ALA A 144 -2.57 47.61 56.09
N GLY A 145 -2.13 48.78 56.55
CA GLY A 145 -1.82 49.04 57.96
C GLY A 145 -0.57 48.30 58.43
N SER A 146 -0.31 48.36 59.73
CA SER A 146 0.78 47.63 60.37
C SER A 146 0.42 47.21 61.79
N ALA A 147 1.04 46.13 62.25
CA ALA A 147 0.98 45.66 63.62
C ALA A 147 2.40 45.39 64.10
N ASN A 148 2.80 46.03 65.19
CA ASN A 148 4.12 45.91 65.78
C ASN A 148 4.14 44.77 66.81
N SER A 149 5.33 44.27 67.13
CA SER A 149 5.52 43.22 68.15
C SER A 149 5.14 43.66 69.57
N ASP A 150 5.02 44.96 69.82
CA ASP A 150 4.56 45.55 71.09
C ASP A 150 3.03 45.59 71.22
N GLY A 151 2.30 45.08 70.22
CA GLY A 151 0.84 45.06 70.20
C GLY A 151 0.19 46.35 69.71
N ARG A 152 0.98 47.34 69.27
CA ARG A 152 0.43 48.56 68.65
C ARG A 152 0.04 48.32 67.20
N CYS A 153 -1.12 48.82 66.79
CA CYS A 153 -1.56 48.82 65.40
C CYS A 153 -1.61 50.23 64.84
N SER A 154 -1.37 50.35 63.53
CA SER A 154 -1.64 51.55 62.74
C SER A 154 -2.56 51.16 61.59
N GLY A 155 -3.77 51.70 61.58
CA GLY A 155 -4.71 51.45 60.50
C GLY A 155 -4.35 52.22 59.23
N ALA A 156 -4.80 51.71 58.09
CA ALA A 156 -4.77 52.39 56.81
C ALA A 156 -6.11 52.15 56.08
N GLN A 157 -6.35 52.91 55.02
CA GLN A 157 -7.48 52.66 54.13
C GLN A 157 -7.18 51.44 53.24
N TYR A 158 -8.16 50.56 53.07
CA TYR A 158 -8.06 49.38 52.19
C TYR A 158 -9.35 49.18 51.41
N SER A 159 -9.22 48.79 50.15
CA SER A 159 -10.34 48.53 49.25
C SER A 159 -10.08 47.28 48.43
N ASP A 160 -11.12 46.46 48.27
CA ASP A 160 -11.12 45.27 47.43
C ASP A 160 -12.53 45.01 46.86
N PRO A 161 -12.76 43.94 46.08
CA PRO A 161 -14.08 43.67 45.48
C PRO A 161 -15.25 43.53 46.48
N TYR A 162 -14.98 43.33 47.77
CA TYR A 162 -16.00 43.08 48.80
C TYR A 162 -16.31 44.30 49.66
N GLY A 163 -15.59 45.41 49.48
CA GLY A 163 -15.85 46.65 50.22
C GLY A 163 -14.66 47.58 50.31
N THR A 164 -14.88 48.69 51.02
CA THR A 164 -13.83 49.63 51.39
C THR A 164 -13.92 49.89 52.89
N TRP A 165 -12.77 49.84 53.56
CA TRP A 165 -12.66 50.06 54.99
C TRP A 165 -11.62 51.13 55.27
N ASP A 166 -11.85 51.88 56.33
CA ASP A 166 -10.93 52.91 56.80
C ASP A 166 -10.36 52.54 58.17
N ASN A 167 -9.12 52.97 58.42
CA ASN A 167 -8.38 52.71 59.65
C ASN A 167 -8.33 51.22 60.05
N VAL A 168 -7.96 50.37 59.08
CA VAL A 168 -7.87 48.90 59.26
C VAL A 168 -6.46 48.36 59.12
N VAL A 169 -6.20 47.22 59.76
CA VAL A 169 -5.05 46.36 59.49
C VAL A 169 -5.54 45.13 58.73
N VAL A 170 -4.92 44.87 57.58
CA VAL A 170 -5.30 43.78 56.67
C VAL A 170 -4.12 42.84 56.51
N GLN A 171 -4.30 41.61 56.95
CA GLN A 171 -3.29 40.57 56.89
C GLN A 171 -3.89 39.30 56.30
N GLY A 172 -3.06 38.48 55.68
CA GLY A 172 -3.53 37.25 55.07
C GLY A 172 -2.43 36.48 54.38
N THR A 173 -2.83 35.56 53.52
CA THR A 173 -1.92 34.78 52.68
C THR A 173 -2.19 35.05 51.22
N THR A 174 -1.11 35.29 50.48
CA THR A 174 -1.11 35.34 49.02
C THR A 174 -0.55 34.03 48.50
N THR A 175 -1.35 33.31 47.71
CA THR A 175 -0.98 32.04 47.08
C THR A 175 -0.88 32.24 45.58
N ILE A 176 0.30 32.03 45.02
CA ILE A 176 0.61 32.25 43.61
C ILE A 176 1.00 30.92 42.97
N THR A 177 0.28 30.52 41.93
CA THR A 177 0.61 29.34 41.11
C THR A 177 0.98 29.80 39.71
N LEU A 178 2.18 29.41 39.25
CA LEU A 178 2.65 29.66 37.89
C LEU A 178 2.78 28.33 37.16
N LEU A 179 2.20 28.24 35.96
CA LEU A 179 2.29 27.06 35.10
C LEU A 179 2.73 27.48 33.69
N SER A 180 3.62 26.71 33.08
CA SER A 180 3.98 26.83 31.66
C SER A 180 3.83 25.47 31.00
N TYR A 181 3.09 25.41 29.89
CA TYR A 181 2.83 24.16 29.17
C TYR A 181 2.45 24.40 27.71
N GLN A 182 2.55 23.36 26.90
CA GLN A 182 2.09 23.36 25.51
C GLN A 182 0.61 23.00 25.45
N ALA A 183 -0.19 23.84 24.79
CA ALA A 183 -1.60 23.59 24.54
C ALA A 183 -1.84 23.31 23.05
N ALA A 184 -2.86 22.52 22.74
CA ALA A 184 -3.24 22.26 21.37
C ALA A 184 -4.25 23.28 20.86
N ILE A 185 -4.01 23.79 19.65
CA ILE A 185 -4.93 24.66 18.93
C ILE A 185 -5.50 23.91 17.73
N ASN A 186 -6.81 23.98 17.55
CA ASN A 186 -7.48 23.48 16.35
C ASN A 186 -7.52 24.61 15.32
N LEU A 187 -6.75 24.43 14.25
CA LEU A 187 -6.58 25.42 13.18
C LEU A 187 -7.85 25.63 12.34
N GLU A 188 -8.77 24.65 12.32
CA GLU A 188 -10.03 24.72 11.58
C GLU A 188 -11.11 25.45 12.36
N THR A 189 -11.24 25.19 13.67
CA THR A 189 -12.29 25.77 14.52
C THR A 189 -11.88 27.03 15.25
N ASN A 190 -10.59 27.44 15.14
CA ASN A 190 -10.02 28.57 15.86
C ASN A 190 -10.17 28.44 17.39
N GLN A 191 -9.96 27.23 17.92
CA GLN A 191 -10.12 26.93 19.34
C GLN A 191 -8.83 26.43 19.96
N ILE A 192 -8.52 26.89 21.18
CA ILE A 192 -7.44 26.34 22.01
C ILE A 192 -8.04 25.48 23.11
N ARG A 193 -7.40 24.33 23.37
CA ARG A 193 -7.77 23.44 24.48
C ARG A 193 -6.71 23.48 25.58
N LEU A 194 -7.10 23.99 26.74
CA LEU A 194 -6.25 24.10 27.93
C LEU A 194 -6.07 22.74 28.62
N LYS A 195 -5.10 22.66 29.55
CA LYS A 195 -4.74 21.41 30.25
C LYS A 195 -5.90 20.78 31.02
N SER A 196 -6.78 21.61 31.59
CA SER A 196 -7.99 21.18 32.29
C SER A 196 -9.09 20.61 31.37
N GLY A 197 -8.97 20.81 30.05
CA GLY A 197 -10.03 20.56 29.08
C GLY A 197 -10.87 21.78 28.70
N THR A 198 -10.69 22.93 29.34
CA THR A 198 -11.35 24.19 28.96
C THR A 198 -11.04 24.53 27.51
N THR A 199 -12.06 24.87 26.72
CA THR A 199 -11.92 25.27 25.32
C THR A 199 -12.26 26.74 25.16
N CYS A 200 -11.35 27.51 24.56
CA CYS A 200 -11.49 28.95 24.40
C CYS A 200 -11.23 29.34 22.94
N LEU A 201 -11.64 30.54 22.55
CA LEU A 201 -11.33 31.07 21.23
C LEU A 201 -9.84 31.41 21.16
N TYR A 202 -9.14 30.88 20.17
CA TYR A 202 -7.68 31.05 20.06
C TYR A 202 -7.28 32.52 19.83
N THR A 203 -8.09 33.27 19.08
CA THR A 203 -7.84 34.69 18.76
C THR A 203 -7.91 35.63 19.95
N ASP A 204 -8.52 35.22 21.07
CA ASP A 204 -8.65 36.07 22.26
C ASP A 204 -7.32 36.24 23.00
N THR A 205 -6.32 35.38 22.77
CA THR A 205 -4.99 35.37 23.41
C THR A 205 -4.99 35.22 24.94
N THR A 206 -6.17 35.13 25.54
CA THR A 206 -6.38 34.93 26.97
C THR A 206 -7.61 34.06 27.22
N CYS A 207 -7.56 33.27 28.28
CA CYS A 207 -8.72 32.57 28.78
C CYS A 207 -8.56 32.25 30.27
N MET A 208 -9.65 32.32 31.02
CA MET A 208 -9.70 31.83 32.39
C MET A 208 -9.98 30.33 32.37
N ASP A 209 -9.12 29.58 33.03
CA ASP A 209 -9.25 28.14 33.15
C ASP A 209 -10.22 27.78 34.29
N ILE A 210 -10.78 26.56 34.30
CA ILE A 210 -11.80 26.10 35.25
C ILE A 210 -11.29 26.05 36.69
N ASP A 211 -9.97 25.91 36.88
CA ASP A 211 -9.31 26.00 38.18
C ASP A 211 -9.09 27.45 38.64
N GLY A 212 -9.51 28.42 37.82
CA GLY A 212 -9.39 29.85 38.06
C GLY A 212 -8.01 30.44 37.70
N GLY A 213 -7.17 29.71 36.97
CA GLY A 213 -5.93 30.25 36.42
C GLY A 213 -6.15 31.12 35.18
N HIS A 214 -5.57 32.32 35.14
CA HIS A 214 -5.57 33.14 33.94
C HIS A 214 -4.48 32.65 32.99
N THR A 215 -4.87 32.19 31.81
CA THR A 215 -3.99 31.61 30.79
C THR A 215 -3.80 32.59 29.64
N PHE A 216 -2.58 32.66 29.12
CA PHE A 216 -2.19 33.55 28.03
C PHE A 216 -1.30 32.82 27.03
N TRP A 217 -1.43 33.18 25.76
CA TRP A 217 -0.60 32.67 24.68
C TRP A 217 -0.37 33.74 23.62
N LYS A 218 0.57 33.48 22.71
CA LYS A 218 0.86 34.37 21.58
C LYS A 218 0.07 33.92 20.36
N THR A 219 -0.23 34.83 19.44
CA THR A 219 -0.74 34.43 18.12
C THR A 219 0.41 33.90 17.27
N LEU A 220 0.13 32.90 16.44
CA LEU A 220 1.07 32.42 15.43
C LEU A 220 1.36 33.56 14.46
N PRO A 221 2.58 33.64 13.91
CA PRO A 221 2.90 34.59 12.85
C PRO A 221 1.90 34.44 11.72
N THR A 222 1.41 35.57 11.18
CA THR A 222 0.50 35.55 10.04
C THR A 222 1.28 35.10 8.82
N ASP A 223 1.16 33.82 8.50
CA ASP A 223 1.81 33.22 7.34
C ASP A 223 0.78 33.00 6.23
N HIS A 224 0.98 33.68 5.09
CA HIS A 224 0.15 33.51 3.91
C HIS A 224 0.19 32.07 3.37
N CYS A 225 1.29 31.37 3.62
CA CYS A 225 1.54 30.02 3.12
C CYS A 225 1.09 28.93 4.09
N LYS A 226 0.73 29.33 5.32
CA LYS A 226 0.23 28.45 6.38
C LYS A 226 1.13 27.22 6.57
N PHE A 227 2.43 27.38 6.63
CA PHE A 227 3.38 26.26 6.77
C PHE A 227 3.08 25.38 7.99
N ASN A 228 2.52 25.97 9.06
CA ASN A 228 2.10 25.27 10.28
C ASN A 228 0.92 24.29 10.06
N HIS A 229 0.31 24.29 8.87
CA HIS A 229 -0.74 23.34 8.49
C HIS A 229 -0.16 22.04 7.89
N TYR A 230 1.17 21.88 7.88
CA TYR A 230 1.85 20.76 7.22
C TYR A 230 2.89 20.13 8.15
N ASP A 231 2.61 18.90 8.55
CA ASP A 231 3.53 18.05 9.29
C ASP A 231 4.43 17.27 8.32
N VAL A 232 5.75 17.21 8.57
CA VAL A 232 6.69 16.43 7.74
C VAL A 232 6.82 15.01 8.30
N LEU A 233 6.19 14.05 7.65
CA LEU A 233 6.29 12.62 8.02
C LEU A 233 7.65 12.04 7.63
N TYR A 234 8.13 12.38 6.42
CA TYR A 234 9.39 11.88 5.89
C TYR A 234 10.10 12.94 5.04
N GLU A 235 11.43 12.97 5.11
CA GLU A 235 12.28 13.82 4.28
C GLU A 235 13.52 13.02 3.86
N GLY A 236 13.72 12.83 2.56
CA GLY A 236 14.79 11.97 2.06
C GLY A 236 14.56 11.44 0.65
N TYR A 237 15.36 10.47 0.25
CA TYR A 237 15.23 9.82 -1.06
C TYR A 237 14.15 8.75 -1.05
N ALA A 238 13.22 8.82 -2.00
CA ALA A 238 12.22 7.79 -2.28
C ALA A 238 12.33 7.30 -3.73
N ASN A 239 11.74 6.13 -4.01
CA ASN A 239 11.64 5.60 -5.35
C ASN A 239 10.44 6.23 -6.06
N ARG A 240 10.68 6.90 -7.17
CA ARG A 240 9.67 7.43 -8.09
C ARG A 240 9.57 6.47 -9.27
N MET A 241 8.39 5.93 -9.48
CA MET A 241 8.14 4.92 -10.51
C MET A 241 7.11 5.45 -11.49
N VAL A 242 7.40 5.35 -12.78
CA VAL A 242 6.38 5.57 -13.82
C VAL A 242 5.78 4.21 -14.18
N ASP A 243 4.56 3.99 -13.69
CA ASP A 243 3.77 2.80 -14.01
C ASP A 243 3.16 2.98 -15.41
N ALA A 244 3.92 2.56 -16.41
CA ALA A 244 3.54 2.59 -17.82
C ALA A 244 2.62 1.42 -18.23
N PHE A 245 2.15 0.60 -17.28
CA PHE A 245 1.20 -0.48 -17.58
C PHE A 245 -0.24 -0.01 -17.76
N TYR A 246 -0.54 1.22 -17.36
CA TYR A 246 -1.84 1.84 -17.59
C TYR A 246 -1.94 2.44 -19.00
N GLU A 247 -3.15 2.49 -19.57
CA GLU A 247 -3.45 3.35 -20.74
C GLU A 247 -3.04 4.81 -20.49
N HIS A 248 -2.99 5.22 -19.22
CA HIS A 248 -2.50 6.51 -18.73
C HIS A 248 -1.39 6.30 -17.69
N PRO A 249 -0.10 6.57 -18.00
CA PRO A 249 1.00 6.29 -17.09
C PRO A 249 0.82 7.02 -15.75
N GLN A 250 0.89 6.26 -14.65
CA GLN A 250 0.75 6.80 -13.29
C GLN A 250 2.12 6.93 -12.62
N ILE A 251 2.33 8.02 -11.88
CA ILE A 251 3.56 8.20 -11.09
C ILE A 251 3.30 7.71 -9.66
N VAL A 252 4.09 6.76 -9.19
CA VAL A 252 4.02 6.20 -7.85
C VAL A 252 5.30 6.49 -7.09
N TYR A 253 5.18 7.06 -5.90
CA TYR A 253 6.28 7.23 -4.95
C TYR A 253 6.22 6.11 -3.93
N SER A 254 7.32 5.40 -3.72
CA SER A 254 7.40 4.35 -2.72
C SER A 254 8.69 4.40 -1.93
N LEU A 255 8.60 3.99 -0.68
CA LEU A 255 9.71 3.83 0.23
C LEU A 255 9.41 2.63 1.12
N SER A 256 10.45 1.83 1.39
CA SER A 256 10.40 0.81 2.43
C SER A 256 11.71 0.87 3.21
N THR A 257 11.63 1.38 4.43
CA THR A 257 12.72 1.36 5.43
C THR A 257 12.26 0.65 6.71
N GLN A 258 13.17 0.54 7.68
CA GLN A 258 12.82 -0.01 9.00
C GLN A 258 11.81 0.88 9.74
N ASP A 259 11.86 2.19 9.55
CA ASP A 259 11.02 3.14 10.30
C ASP A 259 9.76 3.57 9.51
N VAL A 260 9.88 3.73 8.19
CA VAL A 260 8.81 4.30 7.35
C VAL A 260 8.62 3.47 6.07
N THR A 261 7.38 3.06 5.83
CA THR A 261 6.96 2.38 4.61
C THR A 261 5.68 3.01 4.05
N PHE A 262 5.73 3.41 2.77
CA PHE A 262 4.57 3.92 2.04
C PHE A 262 4.68 3.64 0.54
N ALA A 263 3.53 3.58 -0.13
CA ALA A 263 3.40 3.74 -1.57
C ALA A 263 2.23 4.67 -1.83
N LEU A 264 2.45 5.73 -2.61
CA LEU A 264 1.47 6.79 -2.88
C LEU A 264 1.49 7.13 -4.37
N THR A 265 0.30 7.21 -4.95
CA THR A 265 0.07 7.49 -6.37
C THR A 265 -0.24 8.97 -6.55
N ARG A 266 0.43 9.62 -7.49
CA ARG A 266 0.12 10.99 -7.89
C ARG A 266 -1.28 11.06 -8.50
N THR A 267 -2.17 11.86 -7.92
CA THR A 267 -3.53 12.13 -8.43
C THR A 267 -3.68 13.51 -9.03
N GLY A 268 -2.81 14.46 -8.67
CA GLY A 268 -2.83 15.82 -9.15
C GLY A 268 -1.72 16.67 -8.55
N GLU A 269 -1.78 17.98 -8.76
CA GLU A 269 -0.86 18.96 -8.19
C GLU A 269 -1.64 20.14 -7.61
N GLU A 270 -1.05 20.80 -6.62
CA GLU A 270 -1.54 22.02 -6.01
C GLU A 270 -0.38 22.99 -5.83
N LEU A 271 -0.61 24.26 -6.18
CA LEU A 271 0.39 25.30 -5.98
C LEU A 271 0.13 25.98 -4.63
N VAL A 272 1.08 25.86 -3.71
CA VAL A 272 1.04 26.51 -2.39
C VAL A 272 2.34 27.29 -2.20
N CYS A 273 2.25 28.61 -2.04
CA CYS A 273 3.42 29.46 -1.79
C CYS A 273 4.53 29.38 -2.85
N GLY A 274 4.19 29.10 -4.11
CA GLY A 274 5.18 28.88 -5.18
C GLY A 274 5.81 27.48 -5.20
N TYR A 275 5.43 26.60 -4.28
CA TYR A 275 5.78 25.18 -4.30
C TYR A 275 4.67 24.37 -4.98
N THR A 276 5.05 23.38 -5.78
CA THR A 276 4.11 22.45 -6.40
C THR A 276 4.01 21.20 -5.54
N LEU A 277 2.95 21.12 -4.73
CA LEU A 277 2.63 19.96 -3.93
C LEU A 277 1.89 18.93 -4.77
N ILE A 278 2.35 17.70 -4.75
CA ILE A 278 1.74 16.57 -5.44
C ILE A 278 0.64 16.00 -4.54
N LYS A 279 -0.58 15.94 -5.06
CA LYS A 279 -1.70 15.27 -4.42
C LYS A 279 -1.58 13.76 -4.57
N THR A 280 -1.97 13.05 -3.52
CA THR A 280 -2.00 11.59 -3.51
C THR A 280 -3.43 11.06 -3.50
N GLU A 281 -3.61 9.75 -3.54
CA GLU A 281 -4.91 9.09 -3.32
C GLU A 281 -5.42 9.29 -1.88
N HIS A 282 -4.54 9.64 -0.95
CA HIS A 282 -4.91 9.97 0.41
C HIS A 282 -5.12 11.49 0.57
N PRO A 283 -6.29 11.95 1.04
CA PRO A 283 -6.65 13.37 1.02
C PRO A 283 -5.77 14.26 1.90
N LYS A 284 -5.14 13.69 2.94
CA LYS A 284 -4.25 14.41 3.86
C LYS A 284 -2.76 14.30 3.52
N LEU A 285 -2.37 13.42 2.59
CA LEU A 285 -0.95 13.19 2.29
C LEU A 285 -0.56 13.86 0.99
N LEU A 286 0.50 14.65 1.06
CA LEU A 286 1.03 15.43 -0.06
C LEU A 286 2.52 15.13 -0.19
N ILE A 287 3.02 15.18 -1.41
CA ILE A 287 4.44 14.96 -1.69
C ILE A 287 5.01 16.22 -2.32
N LEU A 288 6.16 16.66 -1.85
CA LEU A 288 6.96 17.67 -2.54
C LEU A 288 8.21 17.00 -3.10
N GLU A 289 8.42 17.07 -4.40
CA GLU A 289 9.72 16.79 -5.01
C GLU A 289 10.64 17.99 -4.78
N THR A 290 11.77 17.77 -4.12
CA THR A 290 12.70 18.85 -3.78
C THR A 290 14.15 18.39 -3.78
N LYS A 291 15.09 19.23 -3.35
CA LYS A 291 16.51 18.93 -3.15
C LYS A 291 16.88 19.02 -1.68
N LYS A 292 17.95 18.33 -1.31
CA LYS A 292 18.50 18.41 0.04
C LYS A 292 18.86 19.86 0.38
N GLY A 293 18.23 20.40 1.43
CA GLY A 293 18.41 21.79 1.88
C GLY A 293 17.31 22.76 1.42
N GLU A 294 16.40 22.34 0.54
CA GLU A 294 15.25 23.11 0.07
C GLU A 294 13.94 22.52 0.63
N SER A 295 13.74 22.63 1.95
CA SER A 295 12.53 22.13 2.60
C SER A 295 11.38 23.13 2.52
N PHE A 296 10.15 22.63 2.37
CA PHE A 296 8.92 23.42 2.45
C PHE A 296 8.52 23.67 3.91
N ALA A 297 8.58 22.64 4.73
CA ALA A 297 8.38 22.71 6.17
C ALA A 297 9.56 22.07 6.90
N VAL A 298 9.84 22.55 8.12
CA VAL A 298 10.86 21.96 8.99
C VAL A 298 10.25 20.74 9.67
N LYS A 299 11.01 19.63 9.71
CA LYS A 299 10.57 18.45 10.43
C LYS A 299 10.58 18.68 11.95
N HIS A 300 9.39 18.74 12.54
CA HIS A 300 9.19 18.79 13.99
C HIS A 300 8.69 17.44 14.52
N ARG A 301 8.66 17.29 15.85
CA ARG A 301 8.02 16.12 16.48
C ARG A 301 6.53 16.18 16.19
N LEU A 302 5.97 15.10 15.64
CA LEU A 302 4.55 15.03 15.28
C LEU A 302 3.68 15.15 16.54
N SER A 303 2.66 16.00 16.48
CA SER A 303 1.64 16.04 17.51
C SER A 303 0.86 14.73 17.51
N THR A 304 0.69 14.11 18.67
CA THR A 304 -0.13 12.89 18.81
C THR A 304 -1.57 13.12 18.37
N GLU A 305 -2.04 14.37 18.40
CA GLU A 305 -3.40 14.75 17.98
C GLU A 305 -3.57 14.75 16.45
N ASN A 306 -2.47 14.86 15.70
CA ASN A 306 -2.48 14.75 14.24
C ASN A 306 -2.24 13.33 13.75
N LEU A 307 -1.84 12.39 14.62
CA LEU A 307 -1.64 10.99 14.24
C LEU A 307 -2.98 10.30 14.01
N ASP A 308 -3.17 9.83 12.78
CA ASP A 308 -4.41 9.17 12.35
C ASP A 308 -4.15 7.68 12.07
N ILE A 309 -4.61 6.82 12.98
CA ILE A 309 -4.43 5.37 12.89
C ILE A 309 -5.03 4.77 11.61
N PHE A 310 -6.12 5.35 11.09
CA PHE A 310 -6.70 4.90 9.83
C PHE A 310 -5.82 5.27 8.66
N THR A 311 -5.21 6.46 8.67
CA THR A 311 -4.21 6.85 7.66
C THR A 311 -3.03 5.87 7.67
N TYR A 312 -2.54 5.47 8.86
CA TYR A 312 -1.47 4.48 9.01
C TYR A 312 -1.83 3.09 8.47
N ILE A 313 -3.03 2.61 8.76
CA ILE A 313 -3.49 1.30 8.29
C ILE A 313 -3.74 1.32 6.77
N ASN A 314 -4.41 2.36 6.27
CA ASN A 314 -4.72 2.52 4.85
C ASN A 314 -3.44 2.60 4.01
N SER A 315 -2.41 3.30 4.48
CA SER A 315 -1.13 3.39 3.77
C SER A 315 -0.46 2.02 3.62
N LYS A 316 -0.57 1.13 4.62
CA LYS A 316 -0.06 -0.25 4.54
C LYS A 316 -0.83 -1.07 3.51
N PHE A 317 -2.16 -1.00 3.50
CA PHE A 317 -2.96 -1.71 2.50
C PHE A 317 -2.64 -1.26 1.08
N ILE A 318 -2.50 0.05 0.85
CA ILE A 318 -2.12 0.59 -0.45
C ILE A 318 -0.73 0.09 -0.86
N TYR A 319 0.25 0.09 0.05
CA TYR A 319 1.58 -0.45 -0.24
C TYR A 319 1.55 -1.93 -0.64
N VAL A 320 0.79 -2.76 0.09
CA VAL A 320 0.65 -4.20 -0.22
C VAL A 320 0.03 -4.41 -1.59
N GLU A 321 -1.06 -3.71 -1.87
CA GLU A 321 -1.76 -3.78 -3.15
C GLU A 321 -0.80 -3.46 -4.31
N LYS A 322 -0.07 -2.35 -4.21
CA LYS A 322 0.89 -1.90 -5.23
C LYS A 322 2.06 -2.89 -5.38
N HIS A 323 2.59 -3.41 -4.28
CA HIS A 323 3.66 -4.40 -4.32
C HIS A 323 3.22 -5.68 -5.03
N ILE A 324 2.07 -6.26 -4.64
CA ILE A 324 1.54 -7.48 -5.26
C ILE A 324 1.31 -7.27 -6.75
N ARG A 325 0.68 -6.15 -7.12
CA ARG A 325 0.43 -5.81 -8.52
C ARG A 325 1.71 -5.74 -9.33
N SER A 326 2.73 -5.04 -8.83
CA SER A 326 4.04 -4.95 -9.50
C SER A 326 4.68 -6.33 -9.68
N GLN A 327 4.63 -7.20 -8.67
CA GLN A 327 5.17 -8.56 -8.76
C GLN A 327 4.39 -9.42 -9.75
N MET A 328 3.05 -9.32 -9.77
CA MET A 328 2.21 -10.03 -10.73
C MET A 328 2.49 -9.62 -12.18
N ASN A 329 2.68 -8.31 -12.43
CA ASN A 329 3.02 -7.82 -13.77
C ASN A 329 4.40 -8.30 -14.22
N LEU A 330 5.40 -8.30 -13.33
CA LEU A 330 6.72 -8.85 -13.62
C LEU A 330 6.66 -10.35 -13.94
N LEU A 331 5.90 -11.12 -13.15
CA LEU A 331 5.68 -12.55 -13.39
C LEU A 331 4.98 -12.79 -14.74
N TYR A 332 3.95 -12.02 -15.05
CA TYR A 332 3.22 -12.15 -16.31
C TYR A 332 4.14 -11.95 -17.53
N ASN A 333 4.97 -10.90 -17.49
CA ASN A 333 5.95 -10.63 -18.56
C ASN A 333 7.00 -11.74 -18.68
N ASP A 334 7.50 -12.26 -17.55
CA ASP A 334 8.47 -13.37 -17.56
C ASP A 334 7.84 -14.64 -18.14
N VAL A 335 6.61 -14.98 -17.76
CA VAL A 335 5.87 -16.14 -18.30
C VAL A 335 5.65 -15.99 -19.81
N LEU A 336 5.23 -14.81 -20.29
CA LEU A 336 5.09 -14.55 -21.72
C LEU A 336 6.41 -14.73 -22.46
N LYS A 337 7.51 -14.21 -21.91
CA LYS A 337 8.85 -14.32 -22.50
C LYS A 337 9.34 -15.76 -22.54
N GLN A 338 9.18 -16.50 -21.45
CA GLN A 338 9.53 -17.92 -21.39
C GLN A 338 8.70 -18.74 -22.37
N ARG A 339 7.39 -18.48 -22.46
CA ARG A 339 6.51 -19.14 -23.43
C ARG A 339 6.96 -18.86 -24.87
N CYS A 340 7.23 -17.60 -25.22
CA CYS A 340 7.72 -17.27 -26.55
C CYS A 340 9.06 -17.93 -26.86
N ASN A 341 10.01 -17.92 -25.90
CA ASN A 341 11.30 -18.57 -26.07
C ASN A 341 11.16 -20.08 -26.29
N LEU A 342 10.25 -20.73 -25.56
CA LEU A 342 9.95 -22.14 -25.74
C LEU A 342 9.30 -22.42 -27.10
N GLU A 343 8.31 -21.63 -27.50
CA GLU A 343 7.69 -21.72 -28.82
C GLU A 343 8.75 -21.52 -29.93
N GLN A 344 9.67 -20.58 -29.77
CA GLN A 344 10.78 -20.38 -30.71
C GLN A 344 11.72 -21.59 -30.77
N GLN A 345 12.05 -22.21 -29.64
CA GLN A 345 12.87 -23.42 -29.60
C GLN A 345 12.16 -24.60 -30.27
N VAL A 346 10.85 -24.76 -30.04
CA VAL A 346 10.03 -25.78 -30.72
C VAL A 346 10.00 -25.55 -32.23
N LEU A 347 9.84 -24.31 -32.68
CA LEU A 347 9.87 -23.96 -34.11
C LEU A 347 11.24 -24.23 -34.74
N LYS A 348 12.34 -23.91 -34.05
CA LYS A 348 13.71 -24.24 -34.50
C LYS A 348 13.94 -25.75 -34.59
N GLY A 349 13.46 -26.50 -33.59
CA GLY A 349 13.49 -27.97 -33.62
C GLY A 349 12.66 -28.53 -34.79
N ALA A 350 11.45 -28.00 -35.01
CA ALA A 350 10.65 -28.38 -36.17
C ALA A 350 11.40 -28.06 -37.48
N LEU A 351 12.01 -26.88 -37.60
CA LEU A 351 12.77 -26.48 -38.78
C LEU A 351 13.90 -27.46 -39.12
N SER A 352 14.57 -28.03 -38.11
CA SER A 352 15.58 -29.09 -38.34
C SER A 352 15.01 -30.37 -38.95
N LEU A 353 13.72 -30.67 -38.73
CA LEU A 353 13.04 -31.80 -39.35
C LEU A 353 12.64 -31.52 -40.80
N ALA A 354 12.59 -30.25 -41.23
CA ALA A 354 12.05 -29.90 -42.55
C ALA A 354 12.82 -30.57 -43.69
N ILE A 355 14.15 -30.73 -43.56
CA ILE A 355 15.02 -31.34 -44.57
C ILE A 355 14.95 -32.87 -44.53
N ASP A 356 15.07 -33.46 -43.34
CA ASP A 356 15.19 -34.92 -43.19
C ASP A 356 13.83 -35.63 -43.20
N SER A 357 12.76 -34.95 -42.81
CA SER A 357 11.41 -35.51 -42.69
C SER A 357 10.34 -34.41 -42.87
N PRO A 358 10.10 -33.95 -44.11
CA PRO A 358 9.19 -32.83 -44.39
C PRO A 358 7.79 -33.04 -43.81
N ASP A 359 7.21 -34.23 -43.96
CA ASP A 359 5.85 -34.52 -43.49
C ASP A 359 5.75 -34.50 -41.95
N GLU A 360 6.82 -34.86 -41.25
CA GLU A 360 6.88 -34.74 -39.78
C GLU A 360 7.02 -33.27 -39.35
N PHE A 361 7.78 -32.47 -40.11
CA PHE A 361 7.77 -31.01 -39.94
C PHE A 361 6.36 -30.43 -40.12
N ALA A 362 5.64 -30.81 -41.18
CA ALA A 362 4.27 -30.37 -41.42
C ALA A 362 3.34 -30.78 -40.26
N TYR A 363 3.45 -32.02 -39.79
CA TYR A 363 2.71 -32.52 -38.62
C TYR A 363 2.97 -31.67 -37.38
N GLN A 364 4.23 -31.33 -37.11
CA GLN A 364 4.63 -30.57 -35.93
C GLN A 364 4.14 -29.11 -35.98
N ILE A 365 4.25 -28.44 -37.14
CA ILE A 365 3.81 -27.05 -37.32
C ILE A 365 2.28 -26.93 -37.31
N MET A 366 1.60 -27.83 -38.02
CA MET A 366 0.14 -27.82 -38.14
C MET A 366 -0.57 -28.48 -36.94
N LYS A 367 0.21 -29.07 -36.02
CA LYS A 367 -0.26 -29.74 -34.80
C LYS A 367 -1.24 -30.89 -35.06
N GLY A 368 -1.03 -31.64 -36.14
CA GLY A 368 -1.87 -32.79 -36.48
C GLY A 368 -1.57 -33.42 -37.86
N PRO A 369 -2.21 -34.57 -38.15
CA PRO A 369 -2.04 -35.29 -39.42
C PRO A 369 -2.76 -34.59 -40.58
N GLY A 370 -2.51 -35.08 -41.81
CA GLY A 370 -3.19 -34.60 -43.02
C GLY A 370 -2.55 -33.39 -43.70
N TYR A 371 -1.28 -33.13 -43.40
CA TYR A 371 -0.47 -32.13 -44.08
C TYR A 371 0.79 -32.78 -44.62
N MET A 372 1.04 -32.59 -45.91
CA MET A 372 2.27 -33.00 -46.58
C MET A 372 3.16 -31.77 -46.76
N ALA A 373 4.47 -31.92 -46.69
CA ALA A 373 5.39 -30.83 -47.00
C ALA A 373 6.33 -31.16 -48.15
N VAL A 374 6.55 -30.18 -49.01
CA VAL A 374 7.45 -30.28 -50.17
C VAL A 374 8.44 -29.13 -50.11
N ILE A 375 9.73 -29.45 -50.04
CA ILE A 375 10.80 -28.45 -50.05
C ILE A 375 11.06 -27.99 -51.48
N SER A 376 11.20 -26.69 -51.68
CA SER A 376 11.62 -26.09 -52.93
C SER A 376 12.62 -24.97 -52.67
N GLY A 377 13.92 -25.27 -52.78
CA GLY A 377 14.98 -24.31 -52.42
C GLY A 377 14.96 -23.97 -50.93
N GLU A 378 14.94 -22.68 -50.59
CA GLU A 378 14.95 -22.16 -49.21
C GLU A 378 13.55 -22.01 -48.58
N VAL A 379 12.53 -22.58 -49.21
CA VAL A 379 11.15 -22.57 -48.72
C VAL A 379 10.55 -23.98 -48.67
N VAL A 380 9.52 -24.13 -47.84
CA VAL A 380 8.73 -25.34 -47.73
C VAL A 380 7.26 -25.04 -48.00
N HIS A 381 6.64 -25.84 -48.87
CA HIS A 381 5.23 -25.77 -49.20
C HIS A 381 4.47 -26.83 -48.41
N ILE A 382 3.64 -26.40 -47.47
CA ILE A 382 2.73 -27.25 -46.71
C ILE A 382 1.42 -27.36 -47.47
N ILE A 383 1.02 -28.59 -47.79
CA ILE A 383 -0.15 -28.95 -48.58
C ILE A 383 -1.16 -29.64 -47.67
N LYS A 384 -2.38 -29.09 -47.57
CA LYS A 384 -3.47 -29.74 -46.84
C LYS A 384 -4.08 -30.87 -47.69
N CYS A 385 -4.04 -32.08 -47.17
CA CYS A 385 -4.53 -33.29 -47.84
C CYS A 385 -6.00 -33.55 -47.52
N THR A 386 -6.69 -34.27 -48.41
CA THR A 386 -8.11 -34.60 -48.23
C THR A 386 -8.30 -35.87 -47.40
N PRO A 387 -9.09 -35.86 -46.31
CA PRO A 387 -9.35 -37.06 -45.53
C PRO A 387 -10.20 -38.06 -46.31
N VAL A 388 -9.87 -39.34 -46.23
CA VAL A 388 -10.56 -40.45 -46.90
C VAL A 388 -10.60 -41.67 -45.97
N ASP A 389 -11.70 -42.41 -46.01
CA ASP A 389 -11.82 -43.66 -45.25
C ASP A 389 -11.05 -44.79 -45.93
N VAL A 390 -10.23 -45.49 -45.14
CA VAL A 390 -9.45 -46.65 -45.59
C VAL A 390 -9.65 -47.85 -44.65
N LYS A 391 -9.46 -49.05 -45.19
CA LYS A 391 -9.59 -50.32 -44.44
C LYS A 391 -8.23 -50.97 -44.27
N ILE A 392 -7.93 -51.53 -43.10
CA ILE A 392 -6.66 -52.26 -42.89
C ILE A 392 -6.60 -53.45 -43.86
N GLN A 393 -5.49 -53.60 -44.56
CA GLN A 393 -5.22 -54.74 -45.41
C GLN A 393 -4.22 -55.68 -44.74
N HIS A 394 -4.58 -56.95 -44.63
CA HIS A 394 -3.70 -57.97 -44.09
C HIS A 394 -2.78 -58.50 -45.21
N VAL A 395 -1.48 -58.44 -44.97
CA VAL A 395 -0.43 -58.87 -45.90
C VAL A 395 0.54 -59.82 -45.19
N LYS A 396 1.26 -60.65 -45.95
CA LYS A 396 2.20 -61.64 -45.39
C LYS A 396 3.56 -61.01 -45.07
N GLU A 397 3.92 -59.96 -45.78
CA GLU A 397 5.14 -59.19 -45.62
C GLU A 397 4.95 -58.08 -44.57
N CYS A 398 6.02 -57.70 -43.88
CA CYS A 398 5.97 -56.62 -42.89
C CYS A 398 6.46 -55.31 -43.49
N TYR A 399 5.81 -54.20 -43.11
CA TYR A 399 6.10 -52.86 -43.58
C TYR A 399 6.23 -51.90 -42.40
N LEU A 400 7.01 -50.81 -42.57
CA LEU A 400 7.08 -49.74 -41.56
C LEU A 400 5.78 -48.93 -41.50
N GLU A 401 5.11 -48.78 -42.64
CA GLU A 401 3.81 -48.12 -42.80
C GLU A 401 2.67 -49.14 -42.75
N LEU A 402 1.47 -48.71 -42.35
CA LEU A 402 0.33 -49.60 -42.18
C LEU A 402 -0.34 -49.89 -43.55
N PRO A 403 -0.37 -51.15 -44.03
CA PRO A 403 -1.03 -51.48 -45.28
C PRO A 403 -2.55 -51.30 -45.18
N VAL A 404 -3.12 -50.55 -46.11
CA VAL A 404 -4.55 -50.20 -46.16
C VAL A 404 -5.10 -50.33 -47.57
N GLN A 405 -6.40 -50.55 -47.69
CA GLN A 405 -7.12 -50.65 -48.94
C GLN A 405 -8.02 -49.43 -49.13
N LYS A 406 -7.89 -48.79 -50.30
CA LYS A 406 -8.73 -47.67 -50.76
C LYS A 406 -9.19 -47.99 -52.17
N ASN A 407 -10.50 -48.00 -52.42
CA ASN A 407 -11.07 -48.29 -53.75
C ASN A 407 -10.52 -49.58 -54.40
N ASN A 408 -10.38 -50.66 -53.61
CA ASN A 408 -9.77 -51.94 -53.98
C ASN A 408 -8.27 -51.92 -54.35
N GLU A 409 -7.62 -50.77 -54.33
CA GLU A 409 -6.17 -50.64 -54.49
C GLU A 409 -5.48 -50.65 -53.12
N THR A 410 -4.26 -51.21 -53.09
CA THR A 410 -3.41 -51.21 -51.90
C THR A 410 -2.64 -49.91 -51.79
N TYR A 411 -2.74 -49.27 -50.63
CA TYR A 411 -1.98 -48.11 -50.21
C TYR A 411 -1.32 -48.42 -48.87
N PHE A 412 -0.43 -47.53 -48.43
CA PHE A 412 0.19 -47.61 -47.12
C PHE A 412 -0.04 -46.29 -46.39
N LEU A 413 -0.37 -46.39 -45.10
CA LEU A 413 -0.65 -45.26 -44.24
C LEU A 413 0.60 -44.95 -43.42
N SER A 414 1.15 -43.75 -43.59
CA SER A 414 2.34 -43.34 -42.86
C SER A 414 2.09 -43.28 -41.34
N PRO A 415 3.06 -43.72 -40.51
CA PRO A 415 2.98 -43.58 -39.06
C PRO A 415 2.86 -42.11 -38.66
N ARG A 416 2.01 -41.81 -37.67
CA ARG A 416 1.72 -40.47 -37.10
C ARG A 416 1.06 -39.46 -38.06
N THR A 417 1.55 -39.29 -39.29
CA THR A 417 1.03 -38.28 -40.23
C THR A 417 -0.20 -38.76 -41.01
N HIS A 418 -0.42 -40.07 -41.09
CA HIS A 418 -1.57 -40.72 -41.73
C HIS A 418 -1.75 -40.36 -43.22
N ILE A 419 -0.66 -39.98 -43.89
CA ILE A 419 -0.63 -39.71 -45.32
C ILE A 419 -0.67 -41.04 -46.06
N LEU A 420 -1.48 -41.10 -47.13
CA LEU A 420 -1.55 -42.27 -48.00
C LEU A 420 -0.44 -42.24 -49.04
N ILE A 421 0.42 -43.25 -49.02
CA ILE A 421 1.48 -43.47 -50.00
C ILE A 421 1.21 -44.74 -50.79
N LYS A 422 1.70 -44.79 -52.04
CA LYS A 422 1.46 -45.93 -52.94
C LYS A 422 2.40 -47.12 -52.69
N THR A 423 3.54 -46.87 -52.06
CA THR A 423 4.60 -47.85 -51.83
C THR A 423 5.02 -47.84 -50.38
N GLY A 424 5.01 -49.00 -49.72
CA GLY A 424 5.49 -49.15 -48.35
C GLY A 424 6.95 -49.61 -48.29
N THR A 425 7.61 -49.30 -47.19
CA THR A 425 8.97 -49.72 -46.87
C THR A 425 8.95 -51.12 -46.27
N GLN A 426 9.29 -52.13 -47.07
CA GLN A 426 9.31 -53.51 -46.62
C GLN A 426 10.46 -53.76 -45.62
N ILE A 427 10.15 -54.44 -44.52
CA ILE A 427 11.09 -54.82 -43.46
C ILE A 427 11.04 -56.31 -43.17
N SER A 428 12.07 -56.83 -42.51
CA SER A 428 12.05 -58.18 -41.96
C SER A 428 11.03 -58.27 -40.82
N CYS A 429 10.17 -59.28 -40.86
CA CYS A 429 9.18 -59.53 -39.81
C CYS A 429 9.85 -59.95 -38.51
N ASN A 430 10.03 -59.00 -37.58
CA ASN A 430 10.63 -59.24 -36.27
C ASN A 430 9.56 -59.15 -35.16
N ARG A 431 9.49 -60.17 -34.29
CA ARG A 431 8.54 -60.21 -33.15
C ARG A 431 9.00 -59.44 -31.92
N ILE A 432 10.30 -59.12 -31.81
CA ILE A 432 10.89 -58.40 -30.66
C ILE A 432 10.68 -56.90 -30.82
N THR A 433 10.92 -56.37 -32.03
CA THR A 433 10.74 -54.96 -32.37
C THR A 433 9.82 -54.79 -33.59
N PRO A 434 8.54 -55.21 -33.50
CA PRO A 434 7.60 -55.03 -34.60
C PRO A 434 7.19 -53.55 -34.74
N PRO A 435 6.77 -53.10 -35.93
CA PRO A 435 6.09 -51.82 -36.07
C PRO A 435 4.79 -51.85 -35.28
N MET A 436 4.53 -50.79 -34.53
CA MET A 436 3.37 -50.66 -33.65
C MET A 436 2.53 -49.45 -34.05
N PHE A 437 1.22 -49.63 -34.07
CA PHE A 437 0.26 -48.57 -34.40
C PHE A 437 -0.82 -48.46 -33.34
N PHE A 438 -1.28 -47.24 -33.10
CA PHE A 438 -2.40 -46.95 -32.21
C PHE A 438 -3.69 -46.91 -33.02
N LEU A 439 -4.58 -47.87 -32.80
CA LEU A 439 -5.81 -48.08 -33.56
C LEU A 439 -6.96 -48.37 -32.60
N ASN A 440 -8.13 -47.75 -32.77
CA ASN A 440 -9.33 -48.00 -31.94
C ASN A 440 -9.04 -48.04 -30.43
N ASP A 441 -8.30 -47.04 -29.92
CA ASP A 441 -7.88 -46.91 -28.51
C ASP A 441 -6.97 -48.02 -27.95
N GLY A 442 -6.34 -48.82 -28.82
CA GLY A 442 -5.39 -49.87 -28.45
C GLY A 442 -4.09 -49.83 -29.26
N TRP A 443 -3.02 -50.40 -28.70
CA TRP A 443 -1.76 -50.58 -29.43
C TRP A 443 -1.73 -51.94 -30.08
N TYR A 444 -1.39 -51.99 -31.36
CA TYR A 444 -1.30 -53.23 -32.13
C TYR A 444 0.10 -53.40 -32.72
N ARG A 445 0.67 -54.60 -32.57
CA ARG A 445 1.91 -55.03 -33.22
C ARG A 445 1.55 -55.57 -34.60
N MET A 446 2.07 -54.93 -35.64
CA MET A 446 1.82 -55.35 -37.01
C MET A 446 2.88 -56.37 -37.44
N THR A 447 2.50 -57.63 -37.34
CA THR A 447 3.20 -58.76 -37.95
C THR A 447 2.22 -59.46 -38.90
N PRO A 448 2.59 -60.56 -39.61
CA PRO A 448 1.64 -61.27 -40.49
C PRO A 448 0.37 -61.73 -39.74
N THR A 449 0.46 -61.86 -38.41
CA THR A 449 -0.66 -61.98 -37.50
C THR A 449 -0.67 -60.76 -36.55
N PRO A 450 -1.51 -59.74 -36.82
CA PRO A 450 -1.61 -58.57 -35.94
C PRO A 450 -2.07 -58.95 -34.53
N GLU A 451 -1.39 -58.43 -33.51
CA GLU A 451 -1.67 -58.75 -32.11
C GLU A 451 -1.80 -57.47 -31.27
N HIS A 452 -2.72 -57.48 -30.31
CA HIS A 452 -2.83 -56.39 -29.34
C HIS A 452 -1.61 -56.35 -28.40
N SER A 453 -1.17 -55.17 -27.98
CA SER A 453 0.02 -54.94 -27.16
C SER A 453 -0.25 -53.98 -26.02
N LEU A 454 0.58 -54.09 -24.97
CA LEU A 454 0.68 -53.07 -23.94
C LEU A 454 1.19 -51.74 -24.55
N PRO A 455 0.73 -50.59 -24.01
CA PRO A 455 1.19 -49.28 -24.47
C PRO A 455 2.68 -49.05 -24.16
N PRO A 456 3.41 -48.33 -25.03
CA PRO A 456 4.80 -47.95 -24.76
C PRO A 456 4.91 -46.89 -23.65
N THR A 457 6.07 -46.83 -23.01
CA THR A 457 6.38 -45.80 -21.99
C THR A 457 6.42 -44.41 -22.62
N ILE A 458 5.72 -43.45 -22.02
CA ILE A 458 5.68 -42.05 -22.48
C ILE A 458 6.84 -41.27 -21.85
N MET A 459 7.63 -40.58 -22.67
CA MET A 459 8.67 -39.66 -22.20
C MET A 459 8.07 -38.49 -21.41
N LYS A 460 8.70 -38.12 -20.29
CA LYS A 460 8.25 -37.01 -19.43
C LYS A 460 9.23 -35.83 -19.49
N PRO A 461 8.75 -34.58 -19.61
CA PRO A 461 9.62 -33.41 -19.51
C PRO A 461 10.22 -33.30 -18.10
N MET A 462 11.47 -32.85 -18.00
CA MET A 462 12.21 -32.71 -16.74
C MET A 462 12.12 -31.30 -16.11
N THR A 463 10.97 -30.64 -16.24
CA THR A 463 10.81 -29.26 -15.78
C THR A 463 10.68 -29.20 -14.25
N LYS A 464 11.45 -28.32 -13.60
CA LYS A 464 11.30 -27.98 -12.17
C LYS A 464 10.79 -26.54 -12.05
N PRO A 465 9.86 -26.25 -11.12
CA PRO A 465 9.42 -24.87 -10.88
C PRO A 465 10.56 -24.03 -10.30
N THR A 466 10.73 -22.81 -10.81
CA THR A 466 11.81 -21.87 -10.42
C THR A 466 11.29 -20.60 -9.73
N TRP A 467 9.97 -20.45 -9.58
CA TRP A 467 9.37 -19.26 -8.98
C TRP A 467 9.52 -19.25 -7.46
N HIS A 468 9.87 -18.08 -6.91
CA HIS A 468 10.01 -17.84 -5.48
C HIS A 468 9.24 -16.58 -5.10
N TYR A 469 8.38 -16.68 -4.07
CA TYR A 469 7.69 -15.53 -3.51
C TYR A 469 8.67 -14.63 -2.75
N THR A 470 8.73 -13.35 -3.12
CA THR A 470 9.43 -12.32 -2.35
C THR A 470 8.45 -11.67 -1.38
N ASN A 471 8.76 -11.73 -0.09
CA ASN A 471 7.93 -11.07 0.92
C ASN A 471 8.03 -9.53 0.76
N PRO A 472 6.91 -8.79 0.79
CA PRO A 472 6.89 -7.32 0.76
C PRO A 472 7.68 -6.62 1.88
N GLY A 473 8.21 -7.35 2.86
CA GLY A 473 9.07 -6.84 3.93
C GLY A 473 8.33 -6.72 5.27
N SER A 474 8.86 -5.89 6.18
CA SER A 474 8.35 -5.72 7.55
C SER A 474 7.06 -4.89 7.62
N LEU A 475 6.00 -5.31 6.92
CA LEU A 475 4.67 -4.68 6.98
C LEU A 475 4.09 -4.62 8.40
N ALA A 476 4.46 -5.58 9.25
CA ALA A 476 4.08 -5.61 10.64
C ALA A 476 4.85 -4.56 11.47
N ALA A 477 6.10 -4.25 11.11
CA ALA A 477 6.97 -3.39 11.90
C ALA A 477 7.00 -1.93 11.43
N SER A 478 6.74 -1.62 10.16
CA SER A 478 6.83 -0.25 9.64
C SER A 478 5.61 0.19 8.84
N GLY A 479 5.33 1.49 8.85
CA GLY A 479 4.20 2.12 8.17
C GLY A 479 4.47 3.61 7.94
N ILE A 480 3.43 4.45 7.80
CA ILE A 480 3.66 5.88 7.49
C ILE A 480 4.16 6.70 8.69
N TYR A 481 3.96 6.20 9.91
CA TYR A 481 4.47 6.77 11.15
C TYR A 481 5.54 5.85 11.75
N SER A 482 6.47 6.44 12.49
CA SER A 482 7.53 5.68 13.18
C SER A 482 7.00 5.01 14.45
N ASP A 483 7.74 4.02 14.98
CA ASP A 483 7.39 3.36 16.25
C ASP A 483 7.34 4.35 17.42
N ALA A 484 8.21 5.36 17.42
CA ALA A 484 8.21 6.41 18.43
C ALA A 484 6.93 7.24 18.39
N ASP A 485 6.39 7.52 17.19
CA ASP A 485 5.12 8.24 17.04
C ASP A 485 3.94 7.39 17.55
N LEU A 486 3.96 6.09 17.27
CA LEU A 486 2.93 5.15 17.72
C LEU A 486 2.94 4.95 19.24
N GLU A 487 4.11 4.85 19.87
CA GLU A 487 4.18 4.79 21.33
C GLU A 487 3.72 6.10 21.98
N ASN A 488 4.08 7.27 21.41
CA ASN A 488 3.54 8.54 21.88
C ASN A 488 2.00 8.58 21.80
N LEU A 489 1.43 8.06 20.71
CA LEU A 489 -0.03 7.95 20.56
C LEU A 489 -0.63 6.98 21.58
N ARG A 490 -0.02 5.82 21.80
CA ARG A 490 -0.46 4.84 22.79
C ARG A 490 -0.43 5.43 24.19
N ASP A 491 0.65 6.07 24.58
CA ASP A 491 0.79 6.72 25.89
C ASP A 491 -0.27 7.82 26.06
N HIS A 492 -0.52 8.61 25.01
CA HIS A 492 -1.59 9.61 25.02
C HIS A 492 -2.98 9.01 25.25
N ILE A 493 -3.26 7.84 24.67
CA ILE A 493 -4.56 7.15 24.81
C ILE A 493 -4.68 6.44 26.17
N MET A 494 -3.62 5.79 26.62
CA MET A 494 -3.61 4.94 27.81
C MET A 494 -3.48 5.73 29.11
N PHE A 495 -2.77 6.87 29.07
CA PHE A 495 -2.49 7.70 30.24
C PHE A 495 -2.93 9.16 30.04
N PRO A 496 -4.22 9.43 29.72
CA PRO A 496 -4.69 10.78 29.45
C PRO A 496 -4.58 11.73 30.67
N ALA A 497 -4.49 11.17 31.88
CA ALA A 497 -4.35 11.91 33.14
C ALA A 497 -2.89 12.27 33.48
N GLU A 498 -1.90 11.63 32.86
CA GLU A 498 -0.47 11.84 33.14
C GLU A 498 0.13 12.98 32.29
N LYS A 499 -0.71 13.89 31.76
CA LYS A 499 -0.30 15.08 30.98
C LYS A 499 0.49 16.14 31.77
N GLY A 500 1.27 15.76 32.77
CA GLY A 500 2.08 16.68 33.54
C GLY A 500 3.32 15.99 34.08
N GLU A 501 4.41 16.08 33.31
CA GLU A 501 5.80 16.19 33.76
C GLU A 501 6.72 15.95 32.55
N TYR A 502 6.84 16.95 31.68
CA TYR A 502 8.01 17.11 30.80
C TYR A 502 8.40 18.57 30.73
#